data_AF-A0A928Y905-F1
#
_entry.id   AF-A0A928Y905-F1
#
_cell.length_a   1.000
_cell.length_b   1.000
_cell.length_c   1.000
_cell.angle_alpha   90.00
_cell.angle_beta   90.00
_cell.angle_gamma   90.00
#
_symmetry.space_group_name_H-M   'P 1'
#
loop_
_entity.id
_entity.type
_entity.pdbx_description
1 polymer ?
#
loop_
_entity_poly.entity_id
_entity_poly.type
_entity_poly.pdbx_seq_one_letter_code
_entity_poly.pdbx_strand_id
1 'polypeptide(L)'
;MFTTSAGIPTMLEPDRKLKGDLAALRNCLKDLQAWPAAGDDLLNLVPDFSWHSAPLTDSDNEWLPLVVRDSLRGVDIGFQYPAFFQKLLTNPRLRRHFLSEVERAATVN
;
A
#
# COMPACT_ATOMS: atom_id res chain seq x y z
N MET A 1 -43.93 -22.78 -4.12
CA MET A 1 -42.95 -23.27 -5.09
C MET A 1 -42.26 -22.06 -5.73
N PHE A 2 -41.07 -21.68 -5.27
CA PHE A 2 -40.14 -20.81 -5.98
C PHE A 2 -38.74 -21.31 -5.68
N THR A 3 -38.16 -22.02 -6.65
CA THR A 3 -36.77 -22.51 -6.63
C THR A 3 -35.93 -21.61 -7.52
N THR A 4 -34.72 -21.33 -7.07
CA THR A 4 -33.58 -20.83 -7.87
C THR A 4 -33.69 -19.38 -8.33
N SER A 5 -33.12 -18.47 -7.53
CA SER A 5 -32.34 -17.38 -8.09
C SER A 5 -30.92 -17.53 -7.56
N ALA A 6 -30.02 -17.83 -8.48
CA ALA A 6 -28.62 -18.11 -8.22
C ALA A 6 -27.99 -17.04 -7.33
N GLY A 7 -27.64 -17.42 -6.11
CA GLY A 7 -26.59 -16.75 -5.36
C GLY A 7 -25.32 -16.88 -6.19
N ILE A 8 -25.00 -15.83 -6.94
CA ILE A 8 -23.75 -15.69 -7.66
C ILE A 8 -22.63 -16.05 -6.66
N PRO A 9 -21.78 -17.05 -6.94
CA PRO A 9 -20.64 -17.27 -6.09
C PRO A 9 -19.76 -16.03 -6.20
N THR A 10 -19.57 -15.36 -5.08
CA THR A 10 -18.52 -14.37 -4.83
C THR A 10 -17.19 -14.91 -5.34
N MET A 11 -16.88 -14.65 -6.61
CA MET A 11 -15.65 -15.09 -7.27
C MET A 11 -14.77 -13.91 -7.68
N LEU A 12 -14.92 -12.75 -7.03
CA LEU A 12 -14.03 -11.61 -7.28
C LEU A 12 -13.93 -10.68 -6.06
N GLU A 13 -13.42 -11.18 -4.93
CA GLU A 13 -13.02 -10.32 -3.80
C GLU A 13 -11.51 -10.20 -3.50
N PRO A 14 -10.53 -10.55 -4.38
CA PRO A 14 -9.15 -10.15 -4.11
C PRO A 14 -8.94 -8.63 -4.32
N ASP A 15 -9.70 -7.99 -5.20
CA ASP A 15 -9.51 -6.58 -5.57
C ASP A 15 -9.98 -5.60 -4.48
N ARG A 16 -11.07 -5.94 -3.76
CA ARG A 16 -11.63 -5.11 -2.68
C ARG A 16 -10.66 -4.96 -1.50
N LYS A 17 -9.97 -6.05 -1.13
CA LYS A 17 -8.94 -5.99 -0.08
C LYS A 17 -7.76 -5.12 -0.50
N LEU A 18 -7.31 -5.25 -1.75
CA LEU A 18 -6.21 -4.46 -2.30
C LEU A 18 -6.50 -2.96 -2.30
N LYS A 19 -7.73 -2.56 -2.67
CA LYS A 19 -8.20 -1.17 -2.60
C LYS A 19 -8.30 -0.65 -1.16
N GLY A 20 -8.80 -1.48 -0.23
CA GLY A 20 -8.87 -1.12 1.19
C GLY A 20 -7.47 -0.89 1.80
N ASP A 21 -6.51 -1.73 1.45
CA ASP A 21 -5.13 -1.66 1.95
C ASP A 21 -4.37 -0.44 1.36
N LEU A 22 -4.65 -0.05 0.11
CA LEU A 22 -4.16 1.20 -0.48
C LEU A 22 -4.74 2.44 0.22
N ALA A 23 -6.05 2.44 0.49
CA ALA A 23 -6.70 3.55 1.17
C ALA A 23 -6.18 3.70 2.62
N ALA A 24 -5.93 2.59 3.31
CA ALA A 24 -5.32 2.57 4.63
C ALA A 24 -3.89 3.13 4.60
N LEU A 25 -3.06 2.70 3.65
CA LEU A 25 -1.72 3.24 3.43
C LEU A 25 -1.74 4.75 3.21
N ARG A 26 -2.63 5.22 2.31
CA ARG A 26 -2.77 6.65 2.02
C ARG A 26 -3.16 7.45 3.25
N ASN A 27 -4.17 7.01 4.01
CA ASN A 27 -4.59 7.72 5.21
C ASN A 27 -3.48 7.76 6.26
N CYS A 28 -2.77 6.65 6.47
CA CYS A 28 -1.65 6.58 7.39
C CYS A 28 -0.52 7.56 7.00
N LEU A 29 -0.10 7.55 5.72
CA LEU A 29 0.95 8.45 5.26
C LEU A 29 0.50 9.92 5.24
N LYS A 30 -0.78 10.20 4.98
CA LYS A 30 -1.32 11.56 5.04
C LYS A 30 -1.35 12.10 6.47
N ASP A 31 -1.74 11.28 7.43
CA ASP A 31 -1.71 11.61 8.85
C ASP A 31 -0.28 11.94 9.30
N LEU A 32 0.69 11.14 8.84
CA LEU A 32 2.10 11.35 9.09
C LEU A 32 2.74 12.48 8.28
N GLN A 33 2.01 13.18 7.40
CA GLN A 33 2.56 14.17 6.44
C GLN A 33 3.68 13.63 5.51
N ALA A 34 3.80 12.31 5.38
CA ALA A 34 4.77 11.63 4.53
C ALA A 34 4.21 11.33 3.12
N TRP A 35 2.95 11.70 2.86
CA TRP A 35 2.28 11.40 1.60
C TRP A 35 2.68 12.36 0.48
N PRO A 36 3.27 11.85 -0.62
CA PRO A 36 3.63 12.67 -1.78
C PRO A 36 2.41 13.31 -2.44
N ALA A 37 2.59 14.54 -2.93
CA ALA A 37 1.60 15.20 -3.78
C ALA A 37 1.25 14.37 -5.03
N ALA A 38 2.24 13.68 -5.61
CA ALA A 38 2.06 12.77 -6.75
C ALA A 38 1.49 11.38 -6.36
N GLY A 39 1.29 11.10 -5.07
CA GLY A 39 0.82 9.81 -4.59
C GLY A 39 -0.62 9.50 -4.97
N ASP A 40 -1.50 10.51 -4.98
CA ASP A 40 -2.89 10.37 -5.42
C ASP A 40 -2.96 10.11 -6.93
N ASP A 41 -2.10 10.74 -7.73
CA ASP A 41 -1.97 10.48 -9.17
C ASP A 41 -1.50 9.05 -9.43
N LEU A 42 -0.44 8.61 -8.74
CA LEU A 42 0.04 7.23 -8.80
C LEU A 42 -1.04 6.21 -8.40
N LEU A 43 -1.81 6.48 -7.35
CA LEU A 43 -2.95 5.62 -6.95
C LEU A 43 -4.02 5.51 -8.03
N ASN A 44 -4.30 6.60 -8.75
CA ASN A 44 -5.25 6.60 -9.87
C ASN A 44 -4.72 5.82 -11.09
N LEU A 45 -3.39 5.69 -11.22
CA LEU A 45 -2.75 4.92 -12.28
C LEU A 45 -2.65 3.41 -11.96
N VAL A 46 -2.65 3.03 -10.68
CA VAL A 46 -2.62 1.62 -10.22
C VAL A 46 -3.77 0.73 -10.77
N PRO A 47 -5.05 1.15 -10.82
CA PRO A 47 -6.12 0.27 -11.29
C PRO A 47 -6.08 -0.04 -12.80
N ASP A 48 -5.47 0.81 -13.62
CA ASP A 48 -5.44 0.64 -15.08
C ASP A 48 -4.28 -0.26 -15.54
N PHE A 49 -3.27 -0.38 -14.69
CA PHE A 49 -2.01 -0.99 -15.03
C PHE A 49 -1.80 -2.22 -14.15
N SER A 50 -1.89 -3.41 -14.76
CA SER A 50 -1.32 -4.63 -14.21
C SER A 50 0.20 -4.49 -14.14
N TRP A 51 0.72 -3.63 -13.27
CA TRP A 51 2.15 -3.49 -13.01
C TRP A 51 2.61 -4.83 -12.45
N HIS A 52 3.16 -5.65 -13.35
CA HIS A 52 3.95 -6.82 -13.01
C HIS A 52 5.01 -6.36 -12.04
N SER A 53 4.72 -6.53 -10.75
CA SER A 53 5.64 -6.18 -9.70
C SER A 53 6.85 -7.09 -9.84
N ALA A 54 8.02 -6.48 -10.00
CA ALA A 54 9.26 -7.20 -9.77
C ALA A 54 9.17 -7.88 -8.39
N PRO A 55 9.67 -9.11 -8.25
CA PRO A 55 9.65 -9.81 -6.98
C PRO A 55 10.33 -8.95 -5.90
N LEU A 56 9.79 -9.02 -4.68
CA LEU A 56 10.41 -8.42 -3.50
C LEU A 56 11.86 -8.86 -3.43
N THR A 57 12.78 -7.90 -3.51
CA THR A 57 14.21 -8.17 -3.32
C THR A 57 14.56 -8.00 -1.85
N ASP A 58 15.60 -8.68 -1.40
CA ASP A 58 16.10 -8.56 -0.02
C ASP A 58 16.39 -7.09 0.34
N SER A 59 16.95 -6.34 -0.61
CA SER A 59 17.18 -4.90 -0.48
C SER A 59 15.91 -4.10 -0.22
N ASP A 60 14.73 -4.49 -0.71
CA ASP A 60 13.50 -3.77 -0.35
C ASP A 60 13.15 -3.95 1.14
N ASN A 61 13.44 -5.12 1.73
CA ASN A 61 13.22 -5.34 3.17
C ASN A 61 14.22 -4.57 4.03
N GLU A 62 15.46 -4.41 3.57
CA GLU A 62 16.48 -3.61 4.27
C GLU A 62 16.10 -2.12 4.33
N TRP A 63 15.42 -1.62 3.29
CA TRP A 63 15.04 -0.20 3.20
C TRP A 63 13.73 0.09 3.94
N LEU A 64 12.86 -0.91 4.09
CA LEU A 64 11.57 -0.77 4.77
C LEU A 64 11.64 -0.08 6.15
N PRO A 65 12.48 -0.48 7.12
CA PRO A 65 12.57 0.21 8.41
C PRO A 65 13.04 1.66 8.30
N LEU A 66 13.89 1.97 7.31
CA LEU A 66 14.38 3.32 7.06
C LEU A 66 13.25 4.19 6.49
N VAL A 67 12.51 3.69 5.49
CA VAL A 67 11.34 4.36 4.91
C VAL A 67 10.25 4.57 5.96
N VAL A 68 9.99 3.59 6.83
CA VAL A 68 9.03 3.71 7.96
C VAL A 68 9.45 4.83 8.91
N ARG A 69 10.72 4.86 9.33
CA ARG A 69 11.25 5.90 10.21
C ARG A 69 11.14 7.29 9.59
N ASP A 70 11.52 7.43 8.33
CA ASP A 70 11.41 8.69 7.60
C ASP A 70 9.94 9.11 7.44
N SER A 71 9.03 8.16 7.19
CA SER A 71 7.58 8.41 7.17
C SER A 71 7.06 8.97 8.50
N LEU A 72 7.48 8.38 9.63
CA LEU A 72 7.10 8.84 10.97
C LEU A 72 7.64 10.25 11.30
N ARG A 73 8.69 10.69 10.61
CA ARG A 73 9.25 12.04 10.75
C ARG A 73 8.58 13.05 9.81
N GLY A 74 7.57 12.64 9.05
CA GLY A 74 6.92 13.45 8.02
C GLY A 74 7.78 13.70 6.79
N VAL A 75 8.71 12.79 6.50
CA VAL A 75 9.49 12.85 5.27
C VAL A 75 8.66 12.28 4.13
N ASP A 76 8.60 13.04 3.05
CA ASP A 76 7.87 12.66 1.84
C ASP A 76 8.52 11.46 1.15
N ILE A 77 7.99 10.26 1.39
CA ILE A 77 8.61 9.02 0.91
C ILE A 77 8.47 8.83 -0.59
N GLY A 78 7.49 9.46 -1.24
CA GLY A 78 7.37 9.42 -2.69
C GLY A 78 8.46 10.26 -3.36
N PHE A 79 8.88 11.34 -2.71
CA PHE A 79 10.01 12.15 -3.18
C PHE A 79 11.36 11.51 -2.84
N GLN A 80 11.53 11.03 -1.60
CA GLN A 80 12.82 10.50 -1.15
C GLN A 80 13.08 9.07 -1.67
N TYR A 81 12.02 8.26 -1.83
CA TYR A 81 12.11 6.86 -2.26
C TYR A 81 11.10 6.53 -3.37
N PRO A 82 11.15 7.18 -4.54
CA PRO A 82 10.15 7.01 -5.60
C PRO A 82 10.02 5.56 -6.09
N ALA A 83 11.15 4.86 -6.27
CA ALA A 83 11.16 3.46 -6.71
C ALA A 83 10.56 2.51 -5.65
N PHE A 84 10.82 2.78 -4.37
CA PHE A 84 10.27 2.00 -3.26
C PHE A 84 8.76 2.27 -3.11
N PHE A 85 8.35 3.53 -3.19
CA PHE A 85 6.95 3.95 -3.12
C PHE A 85 6.12 3.31 -4.24
N GLN A 86 6.65 3.28 -5.46
CA GLN A 86 6.04 2.55 -6.57
C GLN A 86 5.88 1.06 -6.24
N LYS A 87 6.92 0.38 -5.73
CA LYS A 87 6.81 -1.02 -5.32
C LYS A 87 5.82 -1.22 -4.16
N LEU A 88 5.72 -0.27 -3.24
CA LEU A 88 4.79 -0.30 -2.10
C LEU A 88 3.32 -0.20 -2.57
N LEU A 89 3.09 0.60 -3.61
CA LEU A 89 1.78 0.71 -4.25
C LEU A 89 1.41 -0.56 -5.03
N THR A 90 2.37 -1.24 -5.65
CA THR A 90 2.06 -2.42 -6.48
C THR A 90 2.13 -3.76 -5.74
N ASN A 91 2.95 -3.89 -4.67
CA ASN A 91 3.10 -5.12 -3.91
C ASN A 91 2.22 -5.13 -2.64
N PRO A 92 1.13 -5.92 -2.59
CA PRO A 92 0.27 -6.01 -1.40
C PRO A 92 0.95 -6.70 -0.20
N ARG A 93 2.03 -7.46 -0.41
CA ARG A 93 2.85 -8.02 0.69
C ARG A 93 3.69 -6.93 1.35
N LEU A 94 4.40 -6.13 0.55
CA LEU A 94 5.23 -5.03 1.04
C LEU A 94 4.37 -3.99 1.76
N ARG A 95 3.18 -3.69 1.23
CA ARG A 95 2.24 -2.74 1.82
C ARG A 95 1.79 -3.15 3.21
N ARG A 96 1.34 -4.40 3.38
CA ARG A 96 0.97 -4.90 4.70
C ARG A 96 2.14 -4.91 5.66
N HIS A 97 3.33 -5.27 5.18
CA HIS A 97 4.53 -5.25 6.01
C HIS A 97 4.88 -3.84 6.49
N PHE A 98 4.83 -2.87 5.58
CA PHE A 98 5.03 -1.46 5.89
C PHE A 98 3.97 -0.94 6.86
N LEU A 99 2.69 -1.19 6.62
CA LEU A 99 1.60 -0.80 7.51
C LEU A 99 1.77 -1.38 8.92
N SER A 100 2.12 -2.67 9.02
CA SER A 100 2.40 -3.31 10.31
C SER A 100 3.60 -2.67 11.00
N GLU A 101 4.68 -2.35 10.29
CA GLU A 101 5.85 -1.71 10.90
C GLU A 101 5.57 -0.26 11.31
N VAL A 102 4.80 0.50 10.53
CA VAL A 102 4.35 1.85 10.92
C VAL A 102 3.46 1.79 12.15
N GLU A 103 2.48 0.89 12.20
CA GLU A 103 1.60 0.70 13.36
C GLU A 103 2.39 0.31 14.61
N ARG A 104 3.36 -0.62 14.45
CA ARG A 104 4.25 -1.01 15.54
C ARG A 104 5.10 0.17 16.02
N ALA A 105 5.70 0.93 15.11
CA ALA A 105 6.55 2.05 15.48
C ALA A 105 5.75 3.23 16.05
N ALA A 106 4.50 3.44 15.61
CA ALA A 106 3.57 4.41 16.18
C ALA A 106 3.07 4.02 17.58
N THR A 107 3.00 2.72 17.91
CA THR A 107 2.58 2.23 19.24
C THR A 107 3.67 2.39 20.31
N VAL A 108 4.95 2.50 19.91
CA VAL A 108 6.09 2.58 20.83
C VAL A 108 6.51 4.03 21.12
N ASN A 109 5.91 5.02 20.45
CA ASN A 109 6.17 6.45 20.63
C ASN A 109 5.08 7.13 21.45
#